data_AF-A0A0R1L1T6-F1
#
_entry.id   AF-A0A0R1L1T6-F1
#
_cell.length_a   1.000
_cell.length_b   1.000
_cell.length_c   1.000
_cell.angle_alpha   90.00
_cell.angle_beta   90.00
_cell.angle_gamma   90.00
#
_symmetry.space_group_name_H-M   'P 1'
#
loop_
_entity.id
_entity.type
_entity.pdbx_description
1 polymer ?
#
loop_
_entity_poly.entity_id
_entity_poly.type
_entity_poly.pdbx_seq_one_letter_code
_entity_poly.pdbx_strand_id
1 'polypeptide(L)'
;MKSTFLNTLLRLSSDDLVAIYNYPKETGLEKMDESKMRFSLNTEFSNSDRDKDCLDGLWVFRMNTKGRVIGKIQNTTFYIMCVDTSFDAYDHGS
;
A
#
# COMPACT_ATOMS: atom_id res chain seq x y z
N MET A 1 -14.22 8.43 -7.73
CA MET A 1 -13.60 7.65 -6.63
C MET A 1 -13.50 6.17 -7.00
N LYS A 2 -14.63 5.48 -7.31
CA LYS A 2 -14.61 4.07 -7.75
C LYS A 2 -13.75 3.78 -9.00
N SER A 3 -13.67 4.70 -9.97
CA SER A 3 -12.85 4.49 -11.18
C SER A 3 -11.35 4.59 -10.93
N THR A 4 -10.88 5.55 -10.12
CA THR A 4 -9.43 5.77 -9.91
C THR A 4 -8.77 4.63 -9.15
N PHE A 5 -9.42 4.13 -8.08
CA PHE A 5 -8.93 2.98 -7.33
C PHE A 5 -8.83 1.74 -8.24
N LEU A 6 -9.93 1.40 -8.91
CA LEU A 6 -9.98 0.22 -9.78
C LEU A 6 -8.99 0.32 -10.94
N ASN A 7 -8.87 1.47 -11.61
CA ASN A 7 -7.91 1.65 -12.70
C ASN A 7 -6.46 1.52 -12.22
N THR A 8 -6.16 2.03 -11.02
CA THR A 8 -4.81 1.91 -10.45
C THR A 8 -4.49 0.46 -10.11
N LEU A 9 -5.45 -0.25 -9.50
CA LEU A 9 -5.32 -1.66 -9.17
C LEU A 9 -5.15 -2.51 -10.44
N LEU A 10 -6.00 -2.32 -11.45
CA LEU A 10 -5.91 -3.05 -12.73
C LEU A 10 -4.57 -2.84 -13.42
N ARG A 11 -4.05 -1.61 -13.42
CA ARG A 11 -2.74 -1.31 -14.01
C ARG A 11 -1.59 -1.94 -13.22
N LEU A 12 -1.60 -1.83 -11.90
CA LEU A 12 -0.55 -2.46 -11.09
C LEU A 12 -0.61 -3.99 -11.19
N SER A 13 -1.81 -4.57 -11.26
CA SER A 13 -1.97 -6.02 -11.41
C SER A 13 -1.64 -6.54 -12.82
N SER A 14 -1.48 -5.68 -13.83
CA SER A 14 -1.11 -6.10 -15.18
C SER A 14 0.40 -6.17 -15.41
N ASP A 15 1.19 -5.57 -14.52
CA ASP A 15 2.64 -5.46 -14.67
C ASP A 15 3.38 -6.47 -13.78
N ASP A 16 4.63 -6.78 -14.14
CA ASP A 16 5.49 -7.59 -13.29
C ASP A 16 5.84 -6.86 -11.99
N LEU A 17 5.89 -7.59 -10.87
CA LEU A 17 6.18 -7.01 -9.56
C LEU A 17 7.54 -6.29 -9.52
N VAL A 18 8.55 -6.82 -10.21
CA VAL A 18 9.88 -6.18 -10.33
C VAL A 18 9.76 -4.87 -11.09
N ALA A 19 8.94 -4.78 -12.14
CA ALA A 19 8.72 -3.54 -12.85
C ALA A 19 8.05 -2.48 -11.96
N ILE A 20 7.03 -2.89 -11.19
CA ILE A 20 6.28 -2.00 -10.28
C ILE A 20 7.20 -1.38 -9.22
N TYR A 21 8.15 -2.15 -8.68
CA TYR A 21 9.13 -1.64 -7.70
C TYR A 21 10.10 -0.61 -8.28
N ASN A 22 10.32 -0.61 -9.60
CA ASN A 22 11.20 0.34 -10.27
C ASN A 22 10.48 1.60 -10.75
N TYR A 23 9.14 1.66 -10.64
CA TYR A 23 8.39 2.86 -10.99
C TYR A 23 8.54 3.97 -9.94
N PRO A 24 8.40 5.24 -10.33
CA PRO A 24 8.24 6.35 -9.38
C PRO A 24 7.07 6.10 -8.42
N LYS A 25 7.15 6.57 -7.18
CA LYS A 25 6.12 6.37 -6.13
C LYS A 25 4.71 6.83 -6.54
N GLU A 26 4.61 7.74 -7.50
CA GLU A 26 3.39 8.25 -8.12
C GLU A 26 2.65 7.20 -8.94
N THR A 27 3.37 6.24 -9.52
CA THR A 27 2.85 5.21 -10.41
C THR A 27 3.22 3.78 -9.98
N GLY A 28 4.11 3.63 -9.01
CA GLY A 28 4.60 2.36 -8.48
C GLY A 28 4.16 2.08 -7.05
N LEU A 29 5.04 1.39 -6.33
CA LEU A 29 4.92 1.10 -4.91
C LEU A 29 6.01 1.84 -4.11
N GLU A 30 5.61 2.46 -3.01
CA GLU A 30 6.48 3.15 -2.07
C GLU A 30 6.57 2.33 -0.78
N LYS A 31 7.79 1.92 -0.38
CA LYS A 31 8.01 1.30 0.93
C LYS A 31 8.08 2.37 2.01
N MET A 32 7.35 2.15 3.09
CA MET A 32 7.24 3.02 4.26
C MET A 32 7.54 2.23 5.54
N ASP A 33 8.20 2.90 6.49
CA ASP A 33 8.40 2.37 7.83
C ASP A 33 7.08 2.43 8.61
N GLU A 34 6.74 1.35 9.31
CA GLU A 34 5.52 1.25 10.13
C GLU A 34 5.47 2.31 11.23
N SER A 35 6.61 2.70 11.78
CA SER A 35 6.70 3.74 12.82
C SER A 35 6.22 5.12 12.35
N LYS A 36 6.11 5.35 11.03
CA LYS A 36 5.61 6.60 10.44
C LYS A 36 4.09 6.60 10.29
N MET A 37 3.43 5.48 10.49
CA MET A 37 1.99 5.35 10.32
C MET A 37 1.22 5.74 11.57
N ARG A 38 0.07 6.38 11.35
CA ARG A 38 -0.88 6.82 12.37
C ARG A 38 -2.11 5.93 12.41
N PHE A 39 -1.93 4.63 12.18
CA PHE A 39 -2.96 3.61 12.33
C PHE A 39 -2.35 2.29 12.79
N SER A 40 -3.18 1.44 13.41
CA SER A 40 -2.77 0.09 13.82
C SER A 40 -3.29 -0.95 12.85
N LEU A 41 -2.52 -2.01 12.64
CA LEU A 41 -2.98 -3.18 11.89
C LEU A 41 -4.16 -3.86 12.61
N ASN A 42 -5.04 -4.49 11.82
CA ASN A 42 -6.11 -5.29 12.36
C ASN A 42 -5.53 -6.48 13.16
N THR A 43 -6.09 -6.73 14.35
CA THR A 43 -5.58 -7.76 15.27
C THR A 43 -5.70 -9.18 14.73
N GLU A 44 -6.71 -9.47 13.92
CA GLU A 44 -6.84 -10.77 13.24
C GLU A 44 -5.68 -10.99 12.28
N PHE A 45 -5.29 -9.96 11.53
CA PHE A 45 -4.16 -10.03 10.61
C PHE A 45 -2.85 -10.26 11.36
N SER A 46 -2.57 -9.45 12.40
CA SER A 46 -1.33 -9.56 13.18
C SER A 46 -1.22 -10.89 13.94
N ASN A 47 -2.34 -11.46 14.40
CA ASN A 47 -2.35 -12.71 15.15
C ASN A 47 -2.32 -13.97 14.28
N SER A 48 -2.54 -13.83 12.96
CA SER A 48 -2.66 -14.96 12.02
C SER A 48 -1.31 -15.44 11.44
N ASP A 49 -0.18 -15.00 11.99
CA ASP A 49 1.18 -15.15 11.44
C ASP A 49 1.42 -14.54 10.04
N ARG A 50 0.35 -14.15 9.31
CA ARG A 50 0.44 -13.51 7.98
C ARG A 50 1.33 -12.28 7.97
N ASP A 51 1.30 -11.48 9.05
CA ASP A 51 2.15 -10.29 9.16
C ASP A 51 3.64 -10.64 9.17
N LYS A 52 4.02 -11.77 9.79
CA LYS A 52 5.41 -12.25 9.85
C LYS A 52 5.91 -12.77 8.51
N ASP A 53 5.01 -13.30 7.69
CA ASP A 53 5.31 -13.80 6.35
C ASP A 53 5.32 -12.70 5.27
N CYS A 54 4.94 -11.47 5.63
CA CYS A 54 4.97 -10.35 4.71
C CYS A 54 6.37 -9.74 4.59
N LEU A 55 6.61 -9.08 3.46
CA LEU A 55 7.75 -8.20 3.29
C LEU A 55 7.75 -7.12 4.39
N ASP A 56 8.95 -6.80 4.86
CA ASP A 56 9.17 -5.78 5.88
C ASP A 56 8.60 -4.41 5.46
N GLY A 57 8.06 -3.70 6.45
CA GLY A 57 7.42 -2.40 6.32
C GLY A 57 6.03 -2.46 5.70
N LEU A 58 5.52 -1.27 5.35
CA LEU A 58 4.27 -1.08 4.63
C LEU A 58 4.52 -0.58 3.23
N TRP A 59 3.62 -0.92 2.32
CA TRP A 59 3.72 -0.61 0.92
C TRP A 59 2.54 0.25 0.50
N VAL A 60 2.83 1.32 -0.23
CA VAL A 60 1.84 2.33 -0.60
C VAL A 60 1.76 2.46 -2.10
N PHE A 61 0.55 2.41 -2.65
CA PHE A 61 0.29 2.94 -4.00
C PHE A 61 -0.66 4.14 -3.95
N ARG A 62 -0.49 5.05 -4.89
CA ARG A 62 -1.18 6.33 -4.92
C ARG A 62 -2.39 6.29 -5.85
N MET A 63 -3.55 6.70 -5.36
CA MET A 63 -4.73 6.93 -6.20
C MET A 63 -4.71 8.35 -6.78
N ASN A 64 -3.62 8.71 -7.48
CA ASN A 64 -3.35 10.09 -7.91
C ASN A 64 -3.44 11.08 -6.70
N THR A 65 -4.14 12.21 -6.82
CA THR A 65 -4.39 13.17 -5.73
C THR A 65 -5.58 12.81 -4.85
N LYS A 66 -6.19 11.62 -5.03
CA LYS A 66 -7.44 11.25 -4.34
C LYS A 66 -7.24 10.38 -3.09
N GLY A 67 -6.04 9.87 -2.87
CA GLY A 67 -5.70 9.13 -1.67
C GLY A 67 -4.54 8.18 -1.86
N ARG A 68 -4.30 7.38 -0.84
CA ARG A 68 -3.24 6.36 -0.75
C ARG A 68 -3.87 5.04 -0.33
N VAL A 69 -3.34 3.95 -0.85
CA VAL A 69 -3.70 2.61 -0.39
C VAL A 69 -2.45 2.01 0.23
N ILE A 70 -2.57 1.62 1.50
CA ILE A 70 -1.47 1.16 2.34
C ILE A 70 -1.71 -0.32 2.60
N GLY A 71 -0.68 -1.12 2.44
CA GLY A 71 -0.79 -2.56 2.55
C GLY A 71 0.49 -3.29 2.91
N LYS A 72 0.36 -4.60 3.04
CA LYS A 72 1.42 -5.57 3.26
C LYS A 72 1.53 -6.49 2.03
N ILE A 73 2.73 -6.97 1.71
CA ILE A 73 2.96 -7.85 0.57
C ILE A 73 3.44 -9.20 1.05
N GLN A 74 2.77 -10.28 0.62
CA GLN A 74 3.22 -11.66 0.81
C GLN A 74 3.35 -12.31 -0.57
N ASN A 75 4.56 -12.68 -0.98
CA ASN A 75 4.85 -13.14 -2.34
C ASN A 75 4.34 -12.13 -3.39
N THR A 76 3.25 -12.44 -4.09
CA THR A 76 2.61 -11.59 -5.10
C THR A 76 1.26 -11.01 -4.64
N THR A 77 0.86 -11.29 -3.40
CA THR A 77 -0.42 -10.83 -2.83
C THR A 77 -0.23 -9.52 -2.09
N PHE A 78 -1.02 -8.51 -2.44
CA PHE A 78 -1.09 -7.23 -1.73
C PHE A 78 -2.32 -7.20 -0.82
N TYR A 79 -2.12 -7.22 0.50
CA TYR A 79 -3.19 -7.09 1.47
C TYR A 79 -3.43 -5.61 1.79
N ILE A 80 -4.65 -5.12 1.56
CA ILE A 80 -5.02 -3.73 1.86
C ILE A 80 -5.27 -3.60 3.36
N MET A 81 -4.45 -2.79 4.03
CA MET A 81 -4.57 -2.49 5.46
C MET A 81 -5.36 -1.21 5.71
N CYS A 82 -5.17 -0.21 4.85
CA CYS A 82 -5.83 1.08 4.96
C CYS A 82 -6.02 1.73 3.58
N VAL A 83 -7.17 2.39 3.40
CA VAL A 83 -7.42 3.29 2.26
C VAL A 83 -7.51 4.70 2.83
N ASP A 84 -6.43 5.45 2.70
CA ASP A 84 -6.28 6.80 3.23
C ASP A 84 -6.71 7.83 2.19
N THR A 85 -7.94 8.34 2.36
CA THR A 85 -8.47 9.45 1.55
C THR A 85 -8.42 10.79 2.27
N SER A 86 -8.16 10.78 3.57
CA SER A 86 -8.06 11.94 4.47
C SER A 86 -6.66 12.53 4.51
N PHE A 87 -5.65 11.79 4.05
CA PHE A 87 -4.24 12.15 4.08
C PHE A 87 -3.73 12.34 5.52
N ASP A 88 -4.20 11.48 6.43
CA ASP A 88 -3.88 11.51 7.86
C ASP A 88 -3.19 10.22 8.33
N ALA A 89 -3.06 9.20 7.47
CA ALA A 89 -2.43 7.94 7.86
C ALA A 89 -0.91 8.06 8.06
N TYR A 90 -0.24 9.06 7.47
CA TYR A 90 1.17 9.38 7.71
C TYR A 90 1.51 10.80 7.21
N ASP A 91 2.73 11.28 7.49
CA ASP A 91 3.21 12.55 6.93
C ASP A 91 3.61 12.38 5.45
N HIS A 92 2.96 13.14 4.57
CA HIS A 92 3.16 13.04 3.12
C HIS A 92 4.29 13.92 2.58
N GLY A 93 4.94 14.73 3.44
CA GLY A 93 5.87 15.76 3.03
C GLY A 93 5.13 16.94 2.40
N SER A 94 5.38 18.13 2.95
CA SER A 94 4.87 19.39 2.38
C SER A 94 5.59 19.76 1.10
#